data_AF-A0A923MIF7-F1
#
_entry.id   AF-A0A923MIF7-F1
#
_cell.length_a   1.000
_cell.length_b   1.000
_cell.length_c   1.000
_cell.angle_alpha   90.00
_cell.angle_beta   90.00
_cell.angle_gamma   90.00
#
_symmetry.space_group_name_H-M   'P 1'
#
loop_
_entity.id
_entity.type
_entity.pdbx_description
1 polymer ?
#
loop_
_entity_poly.entity_id
_entity_poly.type
_entity_poly.pdbx_seq_one_letter_code
_entity_poly.pdbx_strand_id
1 'polypeptide(L)'
;MSHIYENDTKPILSDPPYLLQFILAAVLSVLCGATIMFMWNWFVVPLGLPMIGLVQALGLDTLITFIVTTRVNTNPGPFWDRWIIAITYALLTLFSGWLLHFFM
;
A
#
# COMPACT_ATOMS: atom_id res chain seq x y z
N MET A 1 -19.78 -30.65 26.28
CA MET A 1 -20.08 -29.22 26.48
C MET A 1 -18.89 -28.41 25.96
N SER A 2 -18.54 -28.56 24.67
CA SER A 2 -19.00 -27.70 23.57
C SER A 2 -18.62 -26.23 23.76
N HIS A 3 -17.48 -25.86 23.16
CA HIS A 3 -17.22 -24.54 22.58
C HIS A 3 -17.66 -23.36 23.47
N ILE A 4 -16.91 -23.10 24.54
CA ILE A 4 -16.90 -21.77 25.15
C ILE A 4 -16.15 -20.87 24.17
N TYR A 5 -16.94 -20.31 23.26
CA TYR A 5 -16.76 -19.08 22.50
C TYR A 5 -15.44 -18.35 22.81
N GLU A 6 -14.44 -18.65 21.99
CA GLU A 6 -13.41 -17.72 21.56
C GLU A 6 -14.14 -16.61 20.77
N ASN A 7 -14.91 -15.80 21.49
CA ASN A 7 -15.43 -14.55 20.98
C ASN A 7 -14.28 -13.57 21.12
N ASP A 8 -13.32 -13.71 20.20
CA ASP A 8 -12.34 -12.70 19.84
C ASP A 8 -13.10 -11.43 19.44
N THR A 9 -13.56 -10.68 20.44
CA THR A 9 -13.94 -9.28 20.35
C THR A 9 -12.67 -8.46 20.11
N LYS A 10 -11.98 -8.73 19.00
CA LYS A 10 -11.34 -7.63 18.29
C LYS A 10 -12.51 -6.70 17.94
N PRO A 11 -12.52 -5.45 18.40
CA PRO A 11 -13.53 -4.50 17.94
C PRO A 11 -13.35 -4.46 16.42
N ILE A 12 -14.26 -5.08 15.69
CA ILE A 12 -14.35 -4.95 14.24
C ILE A 12 -14.73 -3.49 14.09
N LEU A 13 -13.71 -2.65 13.90
CA LEU A 13 -13.90 -1.23 13.70
C LEU A 13 -14.85 -1.13 12.51
N SER A 14 -16.07 -0.62 12.77
CA SER A 14 -17.14 -0.58 11.79
C SER A 14 -16.59 -0.07 10.46
N ASP A 15 -16.99 -0.69 9.36
CA ASP A 15 -16.56 -0.25 8.05
C ASP A 15 -16.89 1.24 7.90
N PRO A 16 -15.90 2.08 7.53
CA PRO A 16 -16.11 3.50 7.44
C PRO A 16 -17.04 3.81 6.25
N PRO A 17 -17.71 4.98 6.23
CA PRO A 17 -18.55 5.36 5.11
C PRO A 17 -17.75 5.36 3.80
N TYR A 18 -18.42 5.06 2.67
CA TYR A 18 -17.76 4.92 1.36
C TYR A 18 -16.89 6.13 0.97
N LEU A 19 -17.30 7.34 1.32
CA LEU A 19 -16.50 8.55 1.11
C LEU A 19 -15.18 8.53 1.88
N LEU A 20 -15.21 8.07 3.14
CA LEU A 20 -14.01 7.96 3.95
C LEU A 20 -13.10 6.83 3.44
N GLN A 21 -13.66 5.70 3.02
CA GLN A 21 -12.88 4.63 2.36
C GLN A 21 -12.18 5.15 1.09
N PHE A 22 -12.87 5.94 0.28
CA PHE A 22 -12.30 6.54 -0.92
C PHE A 22 -11.15 7.50 -0.59
N ILE A 23 -11.33 8.38 0.40
CA ILE A 23 -10.27 9.30 0.86
C ILE A 23 -9.07 8.51 1.38
N LEU A 24 -9.29 7.50 2.21
CA LEU A 24 -8.23 6.65 2.77
C LEU A 24 -7.48 5.87 1.69
N ALA A 25 -8.19 5.38 0.67
CA ALA A 25 -7.57 4.72 -0.48
C ALA A 25 -6.77 5.71 -1.35
N ALA A 26 -7.28 6.92 -1.55
CA ALA A 26 -6.55 7.98 -2.28
C ALA A 26 -5.25 8.36 -1.55
N VAL A 27 -5.30 8.54 -0.23
CA VAL A 27 -4.12 8.79 0.60
C VAL A 27 -3.11 7.65 0.49
N LEU A 28 -3.59 6.40 0.52
CA LEU A 28 -2.74 5.22 0.37
C LEU A 28 -2.05 5.18 -1.00
N SER A 29 -2.77 5.47 -2.08
CA SER A 29 -2.20 5.51 -3.43
C SER A 29 -1.15 6.60 -3.56
N VAL A 30 -1.38 7.79 -2.97
CA VAL A 30 -0.37 8.85 -2.93
C VAL A 30 0.90 8.40 -2.19
N LEU A 31 0.74 7.73 -1.04
CA LEU A 31 1.86 7.19 -0.27
C LEU A 31 2.63 6.11 -1.06
N CYS A 32 1.92 5.22 -1.74
CA CYS A 32 2.52 4.16 -2.56
C CYS A 32 3.29 4.75 -3.75
N GLY A 33 2.68 5.67 -4.50
CA GLY A 33 3.33 6.37 -5.60
C GLY A 33 4.55 7.17 -5.15
N ALA A 34 4.49 7.84 -3.99
CA ALA A 34 5.66 8.51 -3.42
C ALA A 34 6.78 7.51 -3.08
N THR A 35 6.43 6.34 -2.54
CA THR A 35 7.39 5.26 -2.25
C THR A 35 8.07 4.77 -3.54
N ILE A 36 7.31 4.54 -4.61
CA ILE A 36 7.85 4.17 -5.93
C ILE A 36 8.77 5.26 -6.46
N MET A 37 8.38 6.53 -6.36
CA MET A 37 9.21 7.66 -6.78
C MET A 37 10.57 7.68 -6.06
N PHE A 38 10.59 7.47 -4.74
CA PHE A 38 11.85 7.42 -3.99
C PHE A 38 12.69 6.19 -4.38
N MET A 39 12.09 5.00 -4.40
CA MET A 39 12.79 3.78 -4.84
C MET A 39 13.36 3.92 -6.25
N TRP A 40 12.61 4.53 -7.17
CA TRP A 40 13.04 4.74 -8.54
C TRP A 40 14.24 5.68 -8.60
N ASN A 41 14.17 6.81 -7.91
CA ASN A 41 15.28 7.77 -7.89
C ASN A 41 16.53 7.20 -7.20
N TRP A 42 16.37 6.33 -6.21
CA TRP A 42 17.50 5.71 -5.52
C TRP A 42 18.14 4.55 -6.28
N PHE A 43 17.36 3.69 -6.93
CA PHE A 43 17.87 2.43 -7.50
C PHE A 43 17.81 2.35 -9.01
N VAL A 44 16.86 3.05 -9.64
CA VAL A 44 16.61 2.93 -11.08
C VAL A 44 17.34 4.03 -11.85
N VAL A 45 17.38 5.25 -11.31
CA VAL A 45 18.12 6.37 -11.92
C VAL A 45 19.63 6.10 -12.04
N PRO A 46 20.32 5.54 -11.03
CA PRO A 46 21.74 5.18 -11.17
C PRO A 46 22.04 4.15 -12.28
N LEU A 47 21.03 3.41 -12.76
CA LEU A 47 21.17 2.48 -13.89
C LEU A 47 21.12 3.19 -15.26
N GLY A 48 20.97 4.52 -15.30
CA GLY A 48 20.92 5.32 -16.53
C GLY A 48 19.51 5.62 -17.04
N LEU A 49 18.47 5.32 -16.26
CA LEU A 49 17.08 5.64 -16.59
C LEU A 49 16.72 7.08 -16.15
N PRO A 50 15.76 7.74 -16.83
CA PRO A 50 15.37 9.10 -16.49
C PRO A 50 14.69 9.16 -15.11
N MET A 51 14.86 10.30 -14.43
CA MET A 51 14.15 10.61 -13.18
C MET A 51 12.64 10.67 -13.45
N ILE A 52 11.87 10.01 -12.59
CA ILE A 52 10.41 10.09 -12.61
C ILE A 52 9.94 11.01 -11.49
N GLY A 53 8.93 11.82 -11.81
CA GLY A 53 8.21 12.61 -10.82
C GLY A 53 7.05 11.84 -10.20
N LEU A 54 6.37 12.50 -9.27
CA LEU A 54 5.24 11.92 -8.53
C LEU A 54 4.10 11.48 -9.47
N VAL A 55 3.81 12.26 -10.52
CA VAL A 55 2.72 11.97 -11.46
C VAL A 55 2.99 10.66 -12.21
N GLN A 56 4.21 10.46 -12.70
CA GLN A 56 4.57 9.21 -13.38
C GLN A 56 4.54 8.02 -12.41
N ALA A 57 5.03 8.20 -11.19
CA ALA A 57 5.03 7.14 -10.18
C ALA A 57 3.60 6.74 -9.77
N LEU A 58 2.67 7.69 -9.63
CA LEU A 58 1.25 7.41 -9.39
C LEU A 58 0.58 6.75 -10.60
N GLY A 59 0.95 7.13 -11.81
CA GLY A 59 0.50 6.46 -13.03
C GLY A 59 0.93 4.98 -13.08
N LEU A 60 2.16 4.69 -12.65
CA LEU A 60 2.66 3.31 -12.55
C LEU A 60 1.95 2.53 -11.45
N ASP A 61 1.79 3.11 -10.26
CA ASP A 61 1.08 2.48 -9.14
C ASP A 61 -0.37 2.11 -9.48
N THR A 62 -1.09 3.05 -10.11
CA THR A 62 -2.49 2.83 -10.52
C THR A 62 -2.60 1.79 -11.61
N LEU A 63 -1.65 1.74 -12.56
CA LEU A 63 -1.58 0.69 -13.59
C LEU A 63 -1.35 -0.69 -12.97
N ILE A 64 -0.38 -0.82 -12.06
CA ILE A 64 -0.10 -2.08 -11.36
C ILE A 64 -1.31 -2.51 -10.55
N THR A 65 -1.91 -1.59 -9.80
CA THR A 65 -3.10 -1.85 -9.00
C THR A 65 -4.25 -2.30 -9.88
N PHE A 66 -4.49 -1.66 -11.03
CA PHE A 66 -5.52 -2.08 -11.97
C PHE A 66 -5.29 -3.51 -12.48
N ILE A 67 -4.04 -3.86 -12.85
CA ILE A 67 -3.68 -5.21 -13.31
C ILE A 67 -3.87 -6.25 -12.19
N VAL A 68 -3.48 -5.94 -10.95
CA VAL A 68 -3.56 -6.85 -9.81
C VAL A 68 -5.00 -7.02 -9.33
N THR A 69 -5.77 -5.93 -9.24
CA THR A 69 -7.15 -5.95 -8.71
C THR A 69 -8.17 -6.51 -9.69
N THR A 70 -7.93 -6.39 -11.00
CA THR A 70 -8.73 -7.08 -12.02
C THR A 70 -8.59 -8.60 -11.94
N ARG A 71 -7.54 -9.13 -11.31
CA ARG A 71 -7.42 -10.54 -10.95
C ARG A 71 -8.19 -10.77 -9.64
N VAL A 72 -9.51 -10.96 -9.80
CA VAL A 72 -10.55 -11.33 -8.81
C VAL A 72 -10.01 -11.73 -7.43
N ASN A 73 -10.15 -10.84 -6.44
CA ASN A 73 -10.05 -11.19 -5.02
C ASN A 73 -11.46 -11.56 -4.53
N THR A 74 -11.73 -12.86 -4.37
CA THR A 74 -13.09 -13.38 -4.17
C THR A 74 -13.58 -13.27 -2.71
N ASN A 75 -12.72 -12.93 -1.75
CA ASN A 75 -13.16 -12.75 -0.37
C ASN A 75 -12.35 -11.67 0.36
N PRO A 76 -12.77 -10.40 0.23
CA PRO A 76 -12.12 -9.35 0.95
C PRO A 76 -12.46 -9.38 2.46
N GLY A 77 -11.50 -9.77 3.32
CA GLY A 77 -11.47 -9.40 4.76
C GLY A 77 -11.61 -7.89 5.07
N PRO A 78 -11.58 -7.47 6.35
CA PRO A 78 -11.96 -6.12 6.79
C PRO A 78 -11.15 -4.98 6.14
N PHE A 79 -11.78 -3.83 5.90
CA PHE A 79 -11.11 -2.66 5.28
C PHE A 79 -9.92 -2.16 6.11
N TRP A 80 -10.12 -2.01 7.42
CA TRP A 80 -9.09 -1.50 8.34
C TRP A 80 -7.83 -2.37 8.36
N ASP A 81 -8.00 -3.69 8.40
CA ASP A 81 -6.87 -4.62 8.37
C ASP A 81 -6.07 -4.46 7.08
N ARG A 82 -6.74 -4.39 5.92
CA ARG A 82 -6.06 -4.13 4.64
C ARG A 82 -5.31 -2.82 4.63
N TRP A 83 -5.96 -1.75 5.10
CA TRP A 83 -5.41 -0.41 5.03
C TRP A 83 -4.17 -0.27 5.93
N ILE A 84 -4.24 -0.81 7.16
CA ILE A 84 -3.11 -0.84 8.10
C ILE A 84 -1.97 -1.67 7.52
N ILE A 85 -2.26 -2.86 6.98
CA ILE A 85 -1.27 -3.73 6.35
C ILE A 85 -0.59 -3.01 5.18
N ALA A 86 -1.36 -2.36 4.30
CA ALA A 86 -0.82 -1.67 3.15
C ALA A 86 0.08 -0.48 3.53
N ILE A 87 -0.32 0.33 4.53
CA ILE A 87 0.55 1.40 5.06
C ILE A 87 1.83 0.82 5.65
N THR A 88 1.70 -0.24 6.43
CA THR A 88 2.85 -0.89 7.08
C THR A 88 3.85 -1.36 6.02
N TYR A 89 3.38 -2.03 4.95
CA TYR A 89 4.24 -2.43 3.84
C TYR A 89 4.87 -1.24 3.11
N ALA A 90 4.11 -0.18 2.84
CA ALA A 90 4.65 1.01 2.17
C ALA A 90 5.77 1.65 3.00
N LEU A 91 5.56 1.82 4.31
CA LEU A 91 6.57 2.37 5.22
C LEU A 91 7.78 1.47 5.38
N LEU A 92 7.58 0.15 5.53
CA LEU A 92 8.68 -0.82 5.62
C LEU A 92 9.50 -0.85 4.34
N THR A 93 8.85 -0.76 3.17
CA THR A 93 9.54 -0.71 1.87
C THR A 93 10.35 0.57 1.75
N LEU A 94 9.76 1.71 2.10
CA LEU A 94 10.46 2.99 2.09
C LEU A 94 11.67 2.99 3.03
N PHE A 95 11.50 2.48 4.26
CA PHE A 95 12.58 2.35 5.23
C PHE A 95 13.68 1.41 4.75
N SER A 96 13.31 0.26 4.20
CA SER A 96 14.27 -0.73 3.69
C SER A 96 15.06 -0.19 2.51
N GLY A 97 14.41 0.47 1.55
CA GLY A 97 15.13 1.07 0.43
C GLY A 97 15.95 2.30 0.84
N TRP A 98 15.53 3.07 1.83
CA TRP A 98 16.39 4.13 2.39
C TRP A 98 17.64 3.55 3.04
N LEU A 99 17.50 2.45 3.80
CA LEU A 99 18.64 1.75 4.41
C LEU A 99 19.61 1.22 3.35
N LEU A 100 19.09 0.60 2.29
CA LEU A 100 19.89 0.09 1.17
C LEU A 100 20.62 1.22 0.42
N HIS A 101 19.95 2.36 0.21
CA HIS A 101 20.58 3.55 -0.39
C HIS A 101 21.75 4.08 0.46
N PHE A 102 21.77 3.86 1.78
CA PHE A 102 22.92 4.25 2.62
C PHE A 102 24.17 3.40 2.38
N PHE A 103 24.02 2.18 1.86
CA PHE A 103 25.13 1.26 1.59
C PHE A 103 25.68 1.34 0.15
N MET A 104 25.01 2.05 -0.76
CA MET A 104 25.50 2.38 -2.11
C MET A 104 26.15 3.77 -2.13
#